data_AF-Q3MAZ1-F1
#
_entry.id   AF-Q3MAZ1-F1
#
_cell.length_a   1.000
_cell.length_b   1.000
_cell.length_c   1.000
_cell.angle_alpha   90.00
_cell.angle_beta   90.00
_cell.angle_gamma   90.00
#
_symmetry.space_group_name_H-M   'P 1'
#
loop_
_entity.id
_entity.type
_entity.pdbx_description
1 polymer ?
#
loop_
_entity_poly.entity_id
_entity_poly.type
_entity_poly.pdbx_seq_one_letter_code
_entity_poly.pdbx_strand_id
1 'polypeptide(L)'
;MRLSPIYERKLAEAKQQGLQEGLQEGIQEGLQEGIQAERRQVIENVLQVRFGSLDAELSAVIEPLLKLTPEQFTPILLQLSREELLNRLLHS
;
A
#
# COMPACT_ATOMS: atom_id res chain seq x y z
N MET A 1 40.65 -22.53 -18.11
CA MET A 1 41.20 -22.25 -16.77
C MET A 1 40.13 -22.60 -15.75
N ARG A 2 40.40 -23.48 -14.78
CA ARG A 2 39.50 -23.69 -13.62
C ARG A 2 39.70 -22.51 -12.67
N LEU A 3 38.60 -21.93 -12.19
CA LEU A 3 38.65 -20.96 -11.10
C LEU A 3 39.29 -21.64 -9.88
N SER A 4 40.07 -20.91 -9.09
CA SER A 4 40.58 -21.49 -7.85
C SER A 4 39.40 -21.80 -6.92
N PRO A 5 39.47 -22.86 -6.08
CA PRO A 5 38.37 -23.23 -5.19
C PRO A 5 37.88 -22.10 -4.27
N ILE A 6 38.74 -21.11 -4.00
CA ILE A 6 38.38 -19.92 -3.22
C ILE A 6 37.47 -18.98 -4.01
N TYR A 7 37.70 -18.80 -5.31
CA TYR A 7 36.82 -17.98 -6.16
C TYR A 7 35.43 -18.61 -6.31
N GLU A 8 35.36 -19.94 -6.46
CA GLU A 8 34.09 -20.66 -6.55
C GLU A 8 33.26 -20.52 -5.26
N ARG A 9 33.91 -20.62 -4.09
CA ARG A 9 33.27 -20.37 -2.80
C ARG A 9 32.76 -18.94 -2.67
N LYS A 10 33.60 -17.95 -2.97
CA LYS A 10 33.20 -16.54 -2.91
C LYS A 10 32.02 -16.23 -3.84
N LEU A 11 31.99 -16.82 -5.03
CA LEU A 11 30.86 -16.66 -5.95
C LEU A 11 29.59 -17.31 -5.41
N ALA A 12 29.69 -18.49 -4.80
CA ALA A 12 28.55 -19.16 -4.17
C ALA A 12 28.01 -18.35 -2.98
N GLU A 13 28.90 -17.83 -2.12
CA GLU A 13 28.56 -16.95 -1.01
C GLU A 13 27.86 -15.67 -1.49
N ALA A 14 28.42 -14.99 -2.49
CA ALA A 14 27.82 -13.78 -3.05
C ALA A 14 26.43 -14.05 -3.67
N LYS A 15 26.25 -15.19 -4.36
CA LYS A 15 24.94 -15.60 -4.87
C LYS A 15 23.94 -15.88 -3.77
N GLN A 16 24.38 -16.55 -2.70
CA GLN A 16 23.54 -16.85 -1.56
C GLN A 16 23.12 -15.58 -0.82
N GLN A 17 24.04 -14.64 -0.62
CA GLN A 17 23.77 -13.34 -0.03
C GLN A 17 22.78 -12.54 -0.89
N GLY A 18 23.03 -12.42 -2.20
CA GLY A 18 22.13 -11.71 -3.10
C GLY A 18 20.72 -12.31 -3.17
N LEU A 19 20.59 -13.64 -3.07
CA LEU A 19 19.28 -14.29 -2.97
C LEU A 19 18.57 -13.96 -1.66
N GLN A 20 19.32 -13.93 -0.54
CA GLN A 20 18.77 -13.62 0.77
C GLN A 20 18.31 -12.16 0.85
N GLU A 21 19.11 -11.23 0.35
CA GLU A 21 18.78 -9.81 0.26
C GLU A 21 17.56 -9.58 -0.64
N GLY A 22 17.58 -10.14 -1.86
CA GLY A 22 16.47 -9.99 -2.80
C GLY A 22 15.16 -10.61 -2.30
N LEU A 23 15.21 -11.73 -1.57
CA LEU A 23 14.03 -12.30 -0.93
C LEU A 23 13.49 -11.38 0.19
N GLN A 24 14.38 -10.80 1.00
CA GLN A 24 13.99 -9.91 2.09
C GLN A 24 13.35 -8.61 1.56
N GLU A 25 13.96 -8.00 0.54
CA GLU A 25 13.42 -6.82 -0.15
C GLU A 25 12.06 -7.14 -0.80
N GLY A 26 11.97 -8.24 -1.56
CA GLY A 26 10.73 -8.63 -2.23
C GLY A 26 9.58 -8.94 -1.27
N ILE A 27 9.86 -9.54 -0.10
CA ILE A 27 8.85 -9.75 0.94
C ILE A 27 8.39 -8.42 1.53
N GLN A 28 9.32 -7.49 1.78
CA GLN A 28 8.99 -6.19 2.37
C GLN A 28 8.15 -5.34 1.40
N GLU A 29 8.56 -5.26 0.13
CA GLU A 29 7.81 -4.55 -0.91
C GLU A 29 6.43 -5.17 -1.12
N GLY A 30 6.35 -6.50 -1.29
CA GLY A 30 5.09 -7.20 -1.50
C GLY A 30 4.12 -7.05 -0.32
N LEU A 31 4.62 -7.02 0.92
CA LEU A 31 3.79 -6.76 2.09
C LEU A 31 3.26 -5.32 2.10
N GLN A 32 4.11 -4.33 1.79
CA GLN A 32 3.68 -2.95 1.73
C GLN A 32 2.64 -2.71 0.64
N GLU A 33 2.85 -3.24 -0.57
CA GLU A 33 1.89 -3.16 -1.66
C GLU A 33 0.56 -3.84 -1.29
N GLY A 34 0.62 -5.03 -0.68
CA GLY A 34 -0.56 -5.76 -0.22
C GLY A 34 -1.37 -4.97 0.81
N ILE A 35 -0.71 -4.33 1.77
CA ILE A 35 -1.37 -3.47 2.77
C ILE A 35 -2.01 -2.26 2.10
N GLN A 36 -1.33 -1.58 1.18
CA GLN A 36 -1.89 -0.41 0.50
C GLN A 36 -3.09 -0.77 -0.39
N ALA A 37 -3.01 -1.89 -1.11
CA ALA A 37 -4.10 -2.41 -1.93
C ALA A 37 -5.33 -2.78 -1.09
N GLU A 38 -5.13 -3.46 0.04
CA GLU A 38 -6.20 -3.82 0.97
C GLU A 38 -6.86 -2.58 1.57
N ARG A 39 -6.06 -1.61 2.02
CA ARG A 39 -6.56 -0.32 2.53
C ARG A 39 -7.39 0.42 1.50
N ARG A 40 -6.94 0.46 0.24
CA ARG A 40 -7.69 1.09 -0.86
C ARG A 40 -9.04 0.40 -1.06
N GLN A 41 -9.05 -0.92 -1.10
CA GLN A 41 -10.27 -1.71 -1.27
C GLN A 41 -11.26 -1.51 -0.11
N VAL A 42 -10.77 -1.42 1.13
CA VAL A 42 -11.60 -1.13 2.31
C VAL A 42 -12.24 0.25 2.20
N ILE A 43 -11.47 1.27 1.81
CA ILE A 43 -11.99 2.63 1.62
C ILE A 43 -13.09 2.62 0.54
N GLU A 44 -12.83 2.03 -0.62
CA GLU A 44 -13.80 1.94 -1.72
C GLU A 44 -15.10 1.26 -1.30
N ASN A 45 -14.98 0.10 -0.64
CA ASN A 45 -16.13 -0.67 -0.17
C ASN A 45 -16.97 0.12 0.85
N VAL A 46 -16.33 0.79 1.81
CA VAL A 46 -17.04 1.59 2.81
C VAL A 46 -17.76 2.76 2.16
N LEU A 47 -17.10 3.48 1.24
CA LEU A 47 -17.73 4.59 0.51
C LEU A 47 -18.93 4.12 -0.31
N GLN A 48 -18.79 2.99 -1.02
CA GLN A 48 -19.87 2.42 -1.82
C GLN A 48 -21.04 1.97 -0.94
N VAL A 49 -20.78 1.32 0.20
CA VAL A 49 -21.84 0.88 1.13
C VAL A 49 -22.55 2.07 1.78
N ARG A 50 -21.82 3.12 2.18
CA ARG A 50 -22.41 4.29 2.86
C ARG A 50 -23.17 5.21 1.92
N PHE A 51 -22.67 5.41 0.69
CA PHE A 51 -23.20 6.42 -0.23
C PHE A 51 -23.88 5.81 -1.46
N GLY A 52 -23.97 4.49 -1.55
CA GLY A 52 -24.68 3.75 -2.60
C GLY A 52 -23.90 3.57 -3.90
N SER A 53 -23.10 4.58 -4.30
CA SER A 53 -22.24 4.51 -5.48
C SER A 53 -20.95 5.30 -5.27
N LEU A 54 -19.87 4.82 -5.88
CA LEU A 54 -18.59 5.52 -5.93
C LEU A 54 -18.49 6.30 -7.24
N ASP A 55 -18.93 7.57 -7.23
CA ASP A 55 -18.81 8.46 -8.39
C ASP A 55 -17.43 9.14 -8.45
N ALA A 56 -17.24 10.03 -9.42
CA ALA A 56 -15.96 10.69 -9.65
C ALA A 56 -15.50 11.55 -8.46
N GLU A 57 -16.42 12.21 -7.76
CA GLU A 57 -16.11 13.04 -6.59
C GLU A 57 -15.65 12.16 -5.42
N LEU A 58 -16.38 11.08 -5.13
CA LEU A 58 -16.01 10.14 -4.09
C LEU A 58 -14.75 9.34 -4.43
N SER A 59 -14.49 9.08 -5.71
CA SER A 59 -13.23 8.46 -6.15
C SER A 59 -12.03 9.37 -5.89
N ALA A 60 -12.21 10.69 -6.05
CA ALA A 60 -11.14 11.66 -5.82
C ALA A 60 -10.69 11.75 -4.35
N VAL A 61 -11.52 11.35 -3.39
CA VAL A 61 -11.15 11.37 -1.96
C VAL A 61 -10.32 10.16 -1.52
N ILE A 62 -10.22 9.11 -2.33
CA ILE A 62 -9.50 7.87 -1.98
C ILE A 62 -8.01 8.15 -1.77
N GLU A 63 -7.37 8.88 -2.68
CA GLU A 63 -5.95 9.21 -2.59
C GLU A 63 -5.61 10.04 -1.34
N PRO A 64 -6.36 11.11 -1.00
CA PRO A 64 -6.24 11.78 0.30
C PRO A 64 -6.39 10.84 1.50
N LEU A 65 -7.36 9.92 1.48
CA LEU A 65 -7.60 8.98 2.59
C LEU A 65 -6.47 7.98 2.78
N LEU A 66 -5.86 7.50 1.69
CA LEU A 66 -4.72 6.55 1.75
C LEU A 66 -3.49 7.14 2.44
N LYS A 67 -3.33 8.47 2.38
CA LYS A 67 -2.23 9.20 3.04
C LYS A 67 -2.41 9.32 4.56
N LEU A 68 -3.62 9.11 5.07
CA LEU A 68 -3.93 9.17 6.49
C LEU A 68 -3.67 7.81 7.16
N THR A 69 -3.49 7.76 8.48
CA THR A 69 -3.46 6.48 9.21
C THR A 69 -4.88 5.92 9.40
N PRO A 70 -5.05 4.61 9.69
CA PRO A 70 -6.35 4.02 10.02
C PRO A 70 -7.13 4.79 11.08
N GLU A 71 -6.46 5.27 12.11
CA GLU A 71 -7.06 6.02 13.23
C GLU A 71 -7.58 7.40 12.78
N GLN A 72 -6.97 7.96 11.73
CA GLN A 72 -7.37 9.25 11.17
C GLN A 72 -8.50 9.11 10.16
N PHE A 73 -8.42 8.14 9.24
CA PHE A 73 -9.42 8.01 8.18
C PHE A 73 -10.69 7.27 8.61
N THR A 74 -10.63 6.37 9.61
CA THR A 74 -11.80 5.62 10.08
C THR A 74 -12.95 6.53 10.56
N PRO A 75 -12.74 7.52 11.46
CA PRO A 75 -13.83 8.41 11.86
C PRO A 75 -14.31 9.27 10.69
N ILE A 76 -13.41 9.69 9.79
CA ILE A 76 -13.77 10.45 8.58
C ILE A 76 -14.73 9.64 7.69
N LEU A 77 -14.41 8.36 7.46
CA LEU A 77 -15.19 7.45 6.64
C LEU A 77 -16.53 7.07 7.25
N LEU A 78 -16.65 7.01 8.57
CA LEU A 78 -17.85 6.50 9.27
C LEU A 78 -18.77 7.58 9.82
N GLN A 79 -18.24 8.77 10.13
CA GLN A 79 -18.98 9.82 10.82
C GLN A 79 -19.41 10.94 9.88
N LEU A 80 -18.60 11.29 8.89
CA LEU A 80 -18.93 12.39 7.98
C LEU A 80 -20.04 11.99 7.01
N SER A 81 -20.87 12.96 6.66
CA SER A 81 -21.72 12.92 5.47
C SER A 81 -20.88 13.02 4.20
N ARG A 82 -21.50 12.73 3.05
CA ARG A 82 -20.86 12.86 1.74
C ARG A 82 -20.31 14.27 1.54
N GLU A 83 -21.10 15.30 1.82
CA GLU A 83 -20.74 16.69 1.59
C GLU A 83 -19.59 17.15 2.49
N GLU A 84 -19.62 16.76 3.78
CA GLU A 84 -18.53 17.04 4.72
C GLU A 84 -17.23 16.34 4.32
N LEU A 85 -17.31 15.10 3.85
CA LEU A 85 -16.16 14.33 3.37
C LEU A 85 -15.49 15.02 2.16
N LEU A 86 -16.28 15.40 1.16
CA LEU A 86 -15.80 16.08 -0.05
C LEU A 86 -15.21 17.45 0.26
N ASN A 87 -15.86 18.24 1.11
CA ASN A 87 -15.33 19.53 1.55
C ASN A 87 -14.00 19.36 2.28
N ARG A 88 -13.92 18.41 3.22
CA ARG A 88 -12.72 18.21 4.02
C ARG A 88 -11.51 17.75 3.20
N LEU A 89 -11.71 16.91 2.19
CA LEU A 89 -10.60 16.27 1.47
C LEU A 89 -10.27 16.86 0.11
N LEU A 90 -11.20 17.58 -0.53
CA LEU A 90 -11.00 18.18 -1.86
C LEU A 90 -10.94 19.70 -1.84
N HIS A 91 -11.41 20.35 -0.78
CA HIS A 91 -11.51 21.82 -0.69
C HIS A 91 -10.62 22.40 0.44
N SER A 92 -9.48 21.76 0.70
CA SER A 92 -8.48 22.19 1.70
C SER A 92 -7.68 23.41 1.24
#